data_AF-X1MXC8-F1
#
_entry.id   AF-X1MXC8-F1
#
_cell.length_a   1.000
_cell.length_b   1.000
_cell.length_c   1.000
_cell.angle_alpha   90.00
_cell.angle_beta   90.00
_cell.angle_gamma   90.00
#
_symmetry.space_group_name_H-M   'P 1'
#
loop_
_entity.id
_entity.type
_entity.pdbx_description
1 polymer ?
#
loop_
_entity_poly.entity_id
_entity_poly.type
_entity_poly.pdbx_seq_one_letter_code
_entity_poly.pdbx_strand_id
1 'polypeptide(L)'
;MRFKAGGQSVIRKGKGKKLAIIASYGGGIKAWKKAGYFNRTRRYYKKFAEEFSQIFYITYDRESTEVGRQAKVLTNPGIPNFLYSLFLPFIHARYLCNVDIITTTQLFGAWPSILAKFLFGHPLVIRTEYEWSRFEKKHQIGLSLF
;
A
#
# COMPACT_ATOMS: atom_id res chain seq x y z
N MET A 1 25.13 -19.41 25.09
CA MET A 1 25.12 -18.43 23.99
C MET A 1 23.80 -17.67 24.08
N ARG A 2 23.85 -16.38 24.45
CA ARG A 2 22.70 -15.55 24.85
C ARG A 2 22.01 -14.99 23.59
N PHE A 3 20.74 -15.31 23.38
CA PHE A 3 19.91 -14.64 22.38
C PHE A 3 19.60 -13.21 22.85
N LYS A 4 20.12 -12.21 22.14
CA LYS A 4 19.68 -10.82 22.31
C LYS A 4 18.39 -10.62 21.52
N ALA A 5 17.31 -10.42 22.26
CA ALA A 5 16.16 -9.63 21.81
C ALA A 5 16.59 -8.16 21.62
N GLY A 6 15.98 -7.46 20.67
CA GLY A 6 16.03 -6.00 20.61
C GLY A 6 16.39 -5.45 19.24
N GLY A 7 15.35 -5.03 18.51
CA GLY A 7 15.49 -4.29 17.26
C GLY A 7 14.15 -3.79 16.75
N GLN A 8 13.31 -3.19 17.60
CA GLN A 8 12.22 -2.35 17.10
C GLN A 8 12.88 -1.18 16.37
N SER A 9 12.77 -1.15 15.04
CA SER A 9 13.24 -0.01 14.25
C SER A 9 12.43 1.21 14.68
N VAL A 10 13.07 2.11 15.42
CA VAL A 10 12.51 3.41 15.77
C VAL A 10 12.32 4.18 14.46
N ILE A 11 11.09 4.17 13.93
CA ILE A 11 10.72 4.98 12.77
C ILE A 11 10.79 6.43 13.22
N ARG A 12 11.92 7.09 12.94
CA ARG A 12 12.09 8.53 13.11
C ARG A 12 10.95 9.26 12.36
N LYS A 13 10.20 10.09 13.10
CA LYS A 13 9.16 11.01 12.60
C LYS A 13 9.64 11.71 11.32
N GLY A 14 9.02 11.39 10.18
CA GLY A 14 9.50 11.77 8.86
C GLY A 14 8.97 13.12 8.38
N LYS A 15 9.57 14.24 8.79
CA LYS A 15 9.46 15.44 7.94
C LYS A 15 10.32 15.20 6.68
N GLY A 16 9.68 14.78 5.59
CA GLY A 16 10.30 14.62 4.26
C GLY A 16 10.24 13.22 3.64
N LYS A 17 9.68 12.21 4.32
CA LYS A 17 9.55 10.86 3.74
C LYS A 17 8.39 10.75 2.76
N LYS A 18 8.53 9.89 1.75
CA LYS A 18 7.54 9.62 0.71
C LYS A 18 7.13 8.15 0.72
N LEU A 19 5.84 7.90 0.55
CA LEU A 19 5.25 6.56 0.64
C LEU A 19 4.56 6.19 -0.67
N ALA A 20 4.86 5.01 -1.21
CA ALA A 20 4.06 4.37 -2.25
C ALA A 20 3.15 3.31 -1.65
N ILE A 21 1.86 3.39 -1.94
CA ILE A 21 0.87 2.39 -1.59
C ILE A 21 0.37 1.74 -2.88
N ILE A 22 0.62 0.44 -3.05
CA ILE A 22 0.19 -0.33 -4.21
C ILE A 22 -1.11 -1.08 -3.89
N ALA A 23 -2.12 -0.86 -4.72
CA ALA A 23 -3.40 -1.55 -4.61
C ALA A 23 -3.25 -3.07 -4.82
N SER A 24 -4.15 -3.82 -4.18
CA SER A 24 -4.38 -5.22 -4.50
C SER A 24 -4.67 -5.41 -6.00
N TYR A 25 -4.33 -6.58 -6.55
CA TYR A 25 -4.54 -6.89 -7.97
C TYR A 25 -5.99 -6.62 -8.41
N GLY A 26 -6.16 -5.81 -9.47
CA GLY A 26 -7.47 -5.39 -9.98
C GLY A 26 -8.27 -4.48 -9.04
N GLY A 27 -7.70 -4.10 -7.89
CA GLY A 27 -8.32 -3.28 -6.88
C GLY A 27 -8.16 -1.78 -7.15
N GLY A 28 -8.96 -1.00 -6.44
CA GLY A 28 -8.98 0.44 -6.58
C GLY A 28 -10.01 1.11 -5.69
N ILE A 29 -10.17 2.42 -5.90
CA ILE A 29 -11.05 3.29 -5.14
C ILE A 29 -12.51 2.98 -5.46
N LYS A 30 -12.81 2.65 -6.73
CA LYS A 30 -14.17 2.22 -7.12
C LYS A 30 -14.59 0.98 -6.33
N ALA A 31 -13.69 0.00 -6.19
CA ALA A 31 -13.93 -1.20 -5.40
C ALA A 31 -14.12 -0.88 -3.90
N TRP A 32 -13.32 0.03 -3.33
CA TRP A 32 -13.49 0.45 -1.94
C TRP A 32 -14.81 1.17 -1.66
N LYS A 33 -15.27 2.02 -2.59
CA LYS A 33 -16.57 2.68 -2.49
C LYS A 33 -17.70 1.64 -2.51
N LYS A 34 -17.64 0.70 -3.47
CA LYS A 34 -18.62 -0.38 -3.58
C LYS A 34 -18.68 -1.28 -2.34
N ALA A 35 -17.52 -1.56 -1.73
CA ALA A 35 -17.41 -2.42 -0.55
C ALA A 35 -17.61 -1.69 0.79
N GLY A 36 -17.85 -0.37 0.78
CA GLY A 36 -18.02 0.43 2.00
C GLY A 36 -16.73 0.74 2.79
N TYR A 37 -15.55 0.43 2.24
CA TYR A 37 -14.26 0.66 2.91
C TYR A 37 -13.69 2.07 2.73
N PHE A 38 -14.23 2.85 1.79
CA PHE A 38 -13.67 4.14 1.39
C PHE A 38 -13.40 5.09 2.57
N ASN A 39 -14.35 5.25 3.49
CA ASN A 39 -14.21 6.14 4.65
C ASN A 39 -13.14 5.65 5.65
N ARG A 40 -13.10 4.33 5.91
CA ARG A 40 -12.06 3.72 6.76
C ARG A 40 -10.68 3.94 6.14
N THR A 41 -10.55 3.66 4.84
CA THR A 41 -9.29 3.84 4.12
C THR A 41 -8.83 5.28 4.16
N ARG A 42 -9.72 6.25 3.89
CA ARG A 42 -9.40 7.68 3.96
C ARG A 42 -8.85 8.10 5.33
N ARG A 43 -9.33 7.52 6.43
CA ARG A 43 -8.79 7.76 7.77
C ARG A 43 -7.34 7.30 7.92
N TYR A 44 -6.97 6.16 7.34
CA TYR A 44 -5.57 5.70 7.32
C TYR A 44 -4.67 6.66 6.53
N TYR A 45 -5.12 7.15 5.37
CA TYR A 45 -4.36 8.11 4.58
C TYR A 45 -4.17 9.45 5.30
N LYS A 46 -5.16 9.88 6.10
CA LYS A 46 -5.02 11.06 6.95
C LYS A 46 -3.92 10.87 8.00
N LYS A 47 -3.86 9.70 8.65
CA LYS A 47 -2.78 9.37 9.59
C LYS A 47 -1.42 9.30 8.90
N PHE A 48 -1.34 8.66 7.73
CA PHE A 48 -0.09 8.63 6.96
C PHE A 48 0.37 10.03 6.55
N ALA A 49 -0.54 10.94 6.23
CA ALA A 49 -0.17 12.32 5.90
C ALA A 49 0.43 13.11 7.07
N GLU A 50 0.28 12.64 8.32
CA GLU A 50 0.97 13.20 9.50
C GLU A 50 2.44 12.74 9.58
N GLU A 51 2.78 11.61 8.96
CA GLU A 51 4.11 10.98 9.02
C GLU A 51 4.90 11.07 7.71
N PHE A 52 4.21 11.23 6.59
CA PHE A 52 4.77 11.24 5.24
C PHE A 52 4.44 12.56 4.54
N SER A 53 5.46 13.16 3.94
CA SER A 53 5.35 14.40 3.17
C SER A 53 4.61 14.21 1.84
N GLN A 54 4.63 13.01 1.27
CA GLN A 54 3.95 12.69 0.03
C GLN A 54 3.52 11.23 0.02
N ILE A 55 2.30 10.99 -0.43
CA ILE A 55 1.74 9.65 -0.58
C ILE A 55 1.34 9.46 -2.04
N PHE A 56 1.81 8.38 -2.65
CA PHE A 56 1.38 7.91 -3.96
C PHE A 56 0.50 6.69 -3.76
N TYR A 57 -0.71 6.70 -4.30
CA TYR A 57 -1.57 5.52 -4.34
C TYR A 57 -1.67 5.01 -5.76
N ILE A 58 -1.07 3.84 -6.02
CA ILE A 58 -1.09 3.20 -7.33
C ILE A 58 -2.27 2.24 -7.39
N THR A 59 -3.19 2.49 -8.31
CA THR A 59 -4.47 1.79 -8.46
C THR A 59 -4.61 1.12 -9.83
N TYR A 60 -5.47 0.11 -9.92
CA TYR A 60 -5.91 -0.48 -11.20
C TYR A 60 -7.09 0.26 -11.81
N ASP A 61 -7.67 1.25 -11.11
CA ASP A 61 -8.67 2.14 -11.71
C ASP A 61 -8.08 2.84 -12.95
N ARG A 62 -8.89 2.95 -14.00
CA ARG A 62 -8.52 3.69 -15.23
C ARG A 62 -8.72 5.19 -15.09
N GLU A 63 -9.67 5.58 -14.25
CA GLU A 63 -10.02 6.97 -13.99
C GLU A 63 -9.51 7.39 -12.62
N SER A 64 -8.97 8.61 -12.55
CA SER A 64 -8.52 9.18 -11.29
C SER A 64 -9.74 9.46 -10.42
N THR A 65 -9.96 8.59 -9.43
CA THR A 65 -10.87 8.91 -8.34
C THR A 65 -10.04 9.49 -7.21
N GLU A 66 -10.45 10.58 -6.59
CA GLU A 66 -9.71 11.11 -5.45
C GLU A 66 -9.96 10.28 -4.18
N VAL A 67 -8.89 9.96 -3.44
CA VAL A 67 -8.98 9.48 -2.04
C VAL A 67 -9.01 10.69 -1.07
N GLY A 68 -8.76 11.89 -1.59
CA GLY A 68 -8.62 13.17 -0.89
C GLY A 68 -7.30 13.84 -1.26
N ARG A 69 -7.04 15.04 -0.70
CA ARG A 69 -5.82 15.83 -0.97
C ARG A 69 -4.53 15.20 -0.41
N GLN A 70 -4.65 14.14 0.40
CA GLN A 70 -3.55 13.50 1.12
C GLN A 70 -2.66 12.62 0.23
N ALA A 71 -3.18 12.14 -0.91
CA ALA A 71 -2.45 11.22 -1.78
C ALA A 71 -2.66 11.54 -3.24
N LYS A 72 -1.58 11.45 -4.01
CA LYS A 72 -1.61 11.47 -5.46
C LYS A 72 -1.99 10.08 -5.97
N VAL A 73 -3.11 9.98 -6.69
CA VAL A 73 -3.58 8.73 -7.27
C VAL A 73 -2.93 8.52 -8.63
N LEU A 74 -2.34 7.35 -8.83
CA LEU A 74 -1.66 6.93 -10.05
C LEU A 74 -2.44 5.77 -10.66
N THR A 75 -3.09 6.04 -11.79
CA THR A 75 -4.05 5.12 -12.43
C THR A 75 -3.39 4.20 -13.44
N ASN A 76 -4.13 3.13 -13.78
CA ASN A 76 -3.80 2.29 -14.91
C ASN A 76 -4.11 3.03 -16.22
N PRO A 77 -3.15 3.20 -17.14
CA PRO A 77 -3.34 3.93 -18.40
C PRO A 77 -4.19 3.18 -19.45
N GLY A 78 -4.92 2.12 -19.07
CA GLY A 78 -5.77 1.33 -19.96
C GLY A 78 -5.21 -0.05 -20.31
N ILE A 79 -4.14 -0.47 -19.65
CA ILE A 79 -3.48 -1.77 -19.87
C ILE A 79 -4.31 -2.88 -19.16
N PRO A 80 -4.43 -4.08 -19.75
CA PRO A 80 -5.04 -5.23 -19.05
C PRO A 80 -4.39 -5.48 -17.69
N ASN A 81 -5.19 -5.79 -16.65
CA ASN A 81 -4.71 -5.85 -15.26
C ASN A 81 -3.48 -6.75 -15.07
N PHE A 82 -3.41 -7.87 -15.78
CA PHE A 82 -2.26 -8.78 -15.73
C PHE A 82 -0.98 -8.14 -16.27
N LEU A 83 -1.04 -7.51 -17.44
CA LEU A 83 0.10 -6.80 -18.02
C LEU A 83 0.44 -5.57 -17.17
N TYR A 84 -0.57 -4.87 -16.67
CA TYR A 84 -0.36 -3.74 -15.80
C TYR A 84 0.33 -4.17 -14.50
N SER A 85 -0.05 -5.29 -13.86
CA SER A 85 0.63 -5.74 -12.63
C SER A 85 2.11 -6.07 -12.86
N LEU A 86 2.48 -6.56 -14.04
CA LEU A 86 3.87 -6.82 -14.41
C LEU A 86 4.64 -5.51 -14.70
N PHE A 87 4.02 -4.58 -15.43
CA PHE A 87 4.67 -3.35 -15.87
C PHE A 87 4.49 -2.15 -14.94
N LEU A 88 3.67 -2.26 -13.89
CA LEU A 88 3.35 -1.20 -12.93
C LEU A 88 4.62 -0.53 -12.37
N PRO A 89 5.67 -1.27 -11.95
CA PRO A 89 6.90 -0.66 -11.46
C PRO A 89 7.59 0.24 -12.50
N PHE A 90 7.52 -0.13 -13.78
CA PHE A 90 8.13 0.61 -14.88
C PHE A 90 7.28 1.81 -15.31
N ILE A 91 5.97 1.63 -15.41
CA ILE A 91 5.01 2.69 -15.78
C ILE A 91 5.08 3.84 -14.78
N HIS A 92 5.18 3.51 -13.49
CA HIS A 92 5.25 4.50 -12.41
C HIS A 92 6.67 4.68 -11.86
N ALA A 93 7.69 4.29 -12.64
CA ALA A 93 9.10 4.33 -12.20
C ALA A 93 9.51 5.72 -11.70
N ARG A 94 9.10 6.79 -12.39
CA ARG A 94 9.38 8.18 -11.99
C ARG A 94 8.91 8.54 -10.57
N TYR A 95 7.91 7.84 -10.06
CA TYR A 95 7.39 8.01 -8.71
C TYR A 95 8.04 7.02 -7.76
N LEU A 96 8.14 5.75 -8.17
CA LEU A 96 8.66 4.67 -7.35
C LEU A 96 10.16 4.74 -7.09
N CYS A 97 10.96 5.40 -7.93
CA CYS A 97 12.39 5.62 -7.68
C CYS A 97 12.66 6.70 -6.62
N ASN A 98 11.63 7.46 -6.23
CA ASN A 98 11.73 8.61 -5.32
C ASN A 98 10.81 8.41 -4.10
N VAL A 99 10.62 7.17 -3.66
CA VAL A 99 9.93 6.88 -2.39
C VAL A 99 10.88 6.29 -1.38
N ASP A 100 10.57 6.46 -0.11
CA ASP A 100 11.35 5.86 0.97
C ASP A 100 10.82 4.48 1.35
N ILE A 101 9.52 4.26 1.17
CA ILE A 101 8.83 3.03 1.58
C ILE A 101 7.77 2.66 0.53
N ILE A 102 7.69 1.36 0.23
CA ILE A 102 6.62 0.75 -0.56
C ILE A 102 5.76 -0.08 0.38
N THR A 103 4.44 0.02 0.28
CA THR A 103 3.50 -0.83 1.01
C THR A 103 2.34 -1.29 0.13
N THR A 104 1.67 -2.37 0.51
CA THR A 104 0.49 -2.89 -0.19
C THR A 104 -0.78 -2.65 0.61
N THR A 105 -1.93 -2.60 -0.05
CA THR A 105 -3.23 -2.60 0.66
C THR A 105 -3.68 -3.99 1.07
N GLN A 106 -3.38 -5.01 0.25
CA GLN A 106 -3.66 -6.42 0.53
C GLN A 106 -2.56 -7.32 -0.08
N LEU A 107 -2.67 -8.64 0.16
CA LEU A 107 -1.69 -9.64 -0.24
C LEU A 107 -1.47 -9.71 -1.76
N PHE A 108 -2.51 -9.62 -2.58
CA PHE A 108 -2.36 -9.71 -4.04
C PHE A 108 -1.65 -8.49 -4.67
N GLY A 109 -1.43 -7.43 -3.89
CA GLY A 109 -0.53 -6.33 -4.28
C GLY A 109 0.95 -6.67 -4.04
N ALA A 110 1.28 -7.80 -3.41
CA ALA A 110 2.66 -8.14 -3.04
C ALA A 110 3.54 -8.40 -4.25
N TRP A 111 3.09 -9.13 -5.27
CA TRP A 111 3.89 -9.44 -6.46
C TRP A 111 4.43 -8.18 -7.17
N PRO A 112 3.59 -7.19 -7.57
CA PRO A 112 4.10 -5.97 -8.20
C PRO A 112 5.01 -5.17 -7.26
N SER A 113 4.76 -5.21 -5.95
CA SER A 113 5.59 -4.51 -4.96
C SER A 113 6.93 -5.19 -4.68
N ILE A 114 6.99 -6.52 -4.74
CA ILE A 114 8.24 -7.29 -4.67
C ILE A 114 9.10 -6.95 -5.88
N LEU A 115 8.50 -6.90 -7.08
CA LEU A 115 9.20 -6.48 -8.29
C LEU A 115 9.71 -5.04 -8.15
N ALA A 116 8.88 -4.10 -7.67
CA ALA A 116 9.31 -2.73 -7.41
C ALA A 116 10.46 -2.65 -6.39
N LYS A 117 10.42 -3.45 -5.32
CA LYS A 117 11.51 -3.55 -4.34
C LYS A 117 12.81 -4.04 -5.00
N PHE A 118 12.75 -5.06 -5.86
CA PHE A 118 13.95 -5.54 -6.56
C PHE A 118 14.52 -4.49 -7.51
N LEU A 119 13.67 -3.71 -8.20
CA LEU A 119 14.09 -2.69 -9.15
C LEU A 119 14.64 -1.41 -8.49
N PHE A 120 14.05 -0.97 -7.37
CA PHE A 120 14.36 0.33 -6.75
C PHE A 120 15.04 0.22 -5.37
N GLY A 121 15.13 -0.98 -4.79
CA GLY A 121 15.82 -1.22 -3.51
C GLY A 121 15.08 -0.75 -2.26
N HIS A 122 13.83 -0.27 -2.37
CA HIS A 122 13.11 0.32 -1.25
C HIS A 122 12.55 -0.73 -0.26
N PRO A 123 12.51 -0.41 1.06
CA PRO A 123 11.79 -1.20 2.05
C PRO A 123 10.34 -1.48 1.63
N LEU A 124 9.91 -2.73 1.80
CA LEU A 124 8.56 -3.21 1.45
C LEU A 124 7.81 -3.69 2.69
N VAL A 125 6.63 -3.13 2.93
CA VAL A 125 5.68 -3.58 3.96
C VAL A 125 4.45 -4.20 3.30
N ILE A 126 4.28 -5.51 3.43
CA ILE A 126 3.12 -6.23 2.88
C ILE A 126 2.00 -6.25 3.94
N ARG A 127 0.79 -5.83 3.56
CA ARG A 127 -0.40 -5.88 4.44
C ARG A 127 -1.32 -7.05 4.03
N THR A 128 -1.80 -7.80 5.00
CA THR A 128 -2.66 -8.99 4.82
C THR A 128 -3.95 -8.91 5.63
N GLU A 129 -4.62 -7.74 5.62
CA GLU A 129 -5.78 -7.47 6.48
C GLU A 129 -6.92 -8.49 6.34
N TYR A 130 -7.17 -8.99 5.12
CA TYR A 130 -8.26 -9.93 4.88
C TYR A 130 -8.01 -11.32 5.48
N GLU A 131 -6.81 -11.86 5.28
CA GLU A 131 -6.45 -13.19 5.81
C GLU A 131 -6.46 -13.18 7.34
N TRP A 132 -6.04 -12.07 7.95
CA TRP A 132 -6.09 -11.90 9.39
C TRP A 132 -7.52 -11.90 9.93
N SER A 133 -8.41 -11.11 9.33
CA SER A 133 -9.83 -11.10 9.73
C SER A 133 -10.51 -12.47 9.54
N ARG A 134 -10.13 -13.22 8.50
CA ARG A 134 -10.65 -14.57 8.26
C ARG A 134 -10.14 -15.57 9.29
N PHE A 135 -8.88 -15.46 9.68
CA PHE A 135 -8.26 -16.25 10.75
C PHE A 135 -8.95 -15.99 12.10
N GLU A 136 -9.15 -14.72 12.47
CA GLU A 136 -9.86 -14.33 13.70
C GLU A 136 -11.27 -14.92 13.76
N LYS A 137 -12.04 -14.81 12.67
CA LYS A 137 -13.39 -15.41 12.59
C LYS A 137 -13.36 -16.92 12.72
N LYS A 138 -12.40 -17.58 12.08
CA LYS A 138 -12.25 -19.05 12.10
C LYS A 138 -11.87 -19.57 13.48
N HIS A 139 -11.04 -18.81 14.22
CA HIS A 139 -10.48 -19.23 15.50
C HIS A 139 -11.13 -18.52 16.70
N GLN A 140 -12.16 -17.70 16.50
CA GLN A 140 -12.87 -16.92 17.52
C GLN A 140 -11.94 -16.09 18.42
N ILE A 141 -10.84 -15.59 17.85
CA ILE A 141 -9.84 -14.83 18.59
C ILE A 141 -10.20 -13.34 18.48
N GLY A 142 -10.61 -12.72 19.58
CA GLY A 142 -10.99 -11.30 19.66
C GLY A 142 -9.78 -10.37 19.68
N LEU A 143 -8.92 -10.42 18.66
CA LEU A 143 -7.76 -9.52 18.54
C LEU A 143 -8.14 -8.24 17.78
N SER A 144 -8.94 -7.38 18.42
CA SER A 144 -9.24 -6.05 17.89
C SER A 144 -8.02 -5.13 17.97
N LEU A 145 -6.98 -5.38 17.18
CA LEU A 145 -5.80 -4.53 17.09
C LEU A 145 -5.38 -4.45 15.62
N PHE A 146 -6.03 -3.58 14.83
CA PHE A 146 -5.49 -2.75 13.72
C PHE A 146 -6.61 -1.98 12.96
#